data_AF-A0A1M5UQR0-F1
#
_entry.id   AF-A0A1M5UQR0-F1
#
_cell.length_a   1.000
_cell.length_b   1.000
_cell.length_c   1.000
_cell.angle_alpha   90.00
_cell.angle_beta   90.00
_cell.angle_gamma   90.00
#
_symmetry.space_group_name_H-M   'P 1'
#
loop_
_entity.id
_entity.type
_entity.pdbx_description
1 polymer ?
#
loop_
_entity_poly.entity_id
_entity_poly.type
_entity_poly.pdbx_seq_one_letter_code
_entity_poly.pdbx_strand_id
1 'polypeptide(L)'
;MKQILFILLIFCTSTAFGQNKCTLKLESGTTHLQEKGIIELSVMNAGNKKVKINKIFSPYRLQLVKIREKENKIDYTADVDCFTDCIKKTVKLKPGESYRYTIPIRETIQYAKLMNGRTYSFHLFFDLVDLTPEDCNVYGLTDKEVVYTKVSPQ
;
A
#
# COMPACT_ATOMS: atom_id res chain seq x y z
N MET A 1 -46.35 28.56 -0.86
CA MET A 1 -45.19 28.41 0.04
C MET A 1 -44.77 26.96 0.33
N LYS A 2 -45.69 25.98 0.45
CA LYS A 2 -45.31 24.56 0.72
C LYS A 2 -44.54 23.85 -0.41
N GLN A 3 -44.79 24.19 -1.67
CA GLN A 3 -44.14 23.54 -2.82
C GLN A 3 -42.67 23.94 -3.01
N ILE A 4 -42.33 25.20 -2.71
CA ILE A 4 -40.95 25.70 -2.81
C ILE A 4 -40.05 25.01 -1.77
N LEU A 5 -40.58 24.74 -0.58
CA LEU A 5 -39.86 24.02 0.48
C LEU A 5 -39.50 22.59 0.07
N PHE A 6 -40.41 21.90 -0.63
CA PHE A 6 -40.18 20.55 -1.14
C PHE A 6 -39.10 20.50 -2.23
N ILE A 7 -39.09 21.48 -3.14
CA ILE A 7 -38.08 21.58 -4.20
C ILE A 7 -36.69 21.87 -3.60
N LEU A 8 -36.60 22.75 -2.59
CA LEU A 8 -35.36 23.04 -1.86
C LEU A 8 -34.81 21.82 -1.11
N LEU A 9 -35.68 21.02 -0.49
CA LEU A 9 -35.29 19.76 0.18
C LEU A 9 -34.71 18.73 -0.82
N ILE A 10 -35.30 18.60 -2.00
CA ILE A 10 -34.77 17.71 -3.05
C ILE A 10 -33.39 18.18 -3.52
N PHE A 11 -33.20 19.49 -3.74
CA PHE A 11 -31.89 20.04 -4.11
C PHE A 11 -30.83 19.87 -3.00
N CYS A 12 -31.18 20.07 -1.73
CA CYS A 12 -30.25 19.84 -0.61
C CYS A 12 -29.83 18.38 -0.44
N THR A 13 -30.72 17.41 -0.72
CA THR A 13 -30.34 15.99 -0.67
C THR A 13 -29.47 15.57 -1.87
N SER A 14 -29.61 16.24 -3.02
CA SER A 14 -28.87 15.92 -4.23
C SER A 14 -27.41 16.39 -4.22
N THR A 15 -27.07 17.43 -3.44
CA THR A 15 -25.68 17.95 -3.38
C THR A 15 -24.81 17.27 -2.33
N ALA A 16 -25.41 16.58 -1.35
CA ALA A 16 -24.67 15.88 -0.30
C ALA A 16 -24.04 14.54 -0.76
N PHE A 17 -24.58 13.92 -1.82
CA PHE A 17 -24.09 12.64 -2.35
C PHE A 17 -23.08 12.74 -3.51
N GLY A 18 -22.69 13.95 -3.92
CA GLY A 18 -22.10 14.16 -5.24
C GLY A 18 -20.62 14.50 -5.34
N GLN A 19 -19.83 14.49 -4.26
CA GLN A 19 -18.38 14.72 -4.41
C GLN A 19 -17.70 13.39 -4.76
N ASN A 20 -17.37 13.15 -6.04
CA ASN A 20 -16.60 12.01 -6.54
C ASN A 20 -15.19 11.98 -5.91
N LYS A 21 -15.10 11.58 -4.64
CA LYS A 21 -13.84 11.55 -3.89
C LYS A 21 -13.14 10.23 -4.17
N CYS A 22 -11.93 10.33 -4.74
CA CYS A 22 -11.03 9.20 -4.74
C CYS A 22 -10.32 9.13 -3.38
N THR A 23 -10.46 8.02 -2.68
CA THR A 23 -9.79 7.83 -1.40
C THR A 23 -9.43 6.36 -1.23
N LEU A 24 -8.15 6.09 -0.99
CA LEU A 24 -7.61 4.75 -0.77
C LEU A 24 -7.08 4.64 0.66
N LYS A 25 -7.55 3.62 1.39
CA LYS A 25 -7.02 3.25 2.70
C LYS A 25 -6.09 2.06 2.54
N LEU A 26 -4.89 2.17 3.08
CA LEU A 26 -3.84 1.17 3.00
C LEU A 26 -3.60 0.55 4.37
N GLU A 27 -3.37 -0.76 4.40
CA GLU A 27 -3.00 -1.49 5.61
C GLU A 27 -1.91 -2.50 5.25
N SER A 28 -0.84 -2.57 6.04
CA SER A 28 0.23 -3.55 5.88
C SER A 28 0.14 -4.65 6.94
N GLY A 29 0.49 -5.87 6.55
CA GLY A 29 0.45 -7.05 7.41
C GLY A 29 1.76 -7.84 7.33
N THR A 30 2.26 -8.28 8.48
CA THR A 30 3.49 -9.09 8.59
C THR A 30 3.22 -10.46 9.22
N THR A 31 1.96 -10.87 9.36
CA THR A 31 1.56 -12.15 9.97
C THR A 31 2.24 -13.36 9.34
N HIS A 32 2.49 -13.32 8.02
CA HIS A 32 3.13 -14.41 7.27
C HIS A 32 4.61 -14.17 6.98
N LEU A 33 5.21 -13.16 7.59
CA LEU A 33 6.59 -12.78 7.30
C LEU A 33 7.58 -13.85 7.78
N GLN A 34 7.47 -14.30 9.03
CA GLN A 34 8.45 -15.24 9.59
C GLN A 34 8.33 -16.64 8.97
N GLU A 35 7.11 -17.10 8.68
CA GLU A 35 6.85 -18.45 8.17
C GLU A 35 7.02 -18.56 6.65
N LYS A 36 6.53 -17.55 5.90
CA LYS A 36 6.45 -17.61 4.44
C LYS A 36 7.32 -16.56 3.74
N GLY A 37 7.94 -15.64 4.48
CA GLY A 37 8.64 -14.51 3.90
C GLY A 37 7.70 -13.57 3.14
N ILE A 38 6.44 -13.46 3.55
CA ILE A 38 5.42 -12.64 2.85
C ILE A 38 5.03 -11.43 3.69
N ILE A 39 5.03 -10.27 3.04
CA ILE A 39 4.45 -9.02 3.55
C ILE A 39 3.18 -8.75 2.74
N GLU A 40 2.10 -8.43 3.43
CA GLU A 40 0.82 -8.09 2.79
C GLU A 40 0.62 -6.59 2.74
N LEU A 41 0.08 -6.10 1.62
CA LEU A 41 -0.43 -4.74 1.49
C LEU A 41 -1.89 -4.82 1.01
N SER A 42 -2.82 -4.37 1.84
CA SER A 42 -4.23 -4.25 1.51
C SER A 42 -4.55 -2.82 1.09
N VAL A 43 -5.23 -2.67 -0.04
CA VAL A 43 -5.70 -1.38 -0.57
C VAL A 43 -7.22 -1.44 -0.67
N MET A 44 -7.89 -0.63 0.15
CA MET A 44 -9.35 -0.51 0.18
C MET A 44 -9.77 0.80 -0.45
N ASN A 45 -10.78 0.75 -1.33
CA ASN A 45 -11.43 1.96 -1.81
C ASN A 45 -12.38 2.50 -0.73
N ALA A 46 -11.94 3.50 0.01
CA ALA A 46 -12.72 4.19 1.04
C ALA A 46 -13.52 5.39 0.48
N GLY A 47 -13.35 5.69 -0.81
CA GLY A 47 -14.10 6.74 -1.51
C GLY A 47 -15.48 6.26 -1.96
N ASN A 48 -16.15 7.11 -2.75
CA ASN A 48 -17.50 6.85 -3.27
C ASN A 48 -17.54 6.65 -4.79
N LYS A 49 -16.40 6.75 -5.48
CA LYS A 49 -16.26 6.42 -6.90
C LYS A 49 -15.49 5.12 -7.11
N LYS A 50 -15.64 4.48 -8.26
CA LYS A 50 -14.78 3.34 -8.65
C LYS A 50 -13.37 3.83 -8.95
N VAL A 51 -12.35 3.08 -8.55
CA VAL A 51 -10.94 3.44 -8.72
C VAL A 51 -10.19 2.31 -9.42
N LYS A 52 -9.31 2.64 -10.36
CA LYS A 52 -8.35 1.69 -10.94
C LYS A 52 -7.07 1.70 -10.12
N ILE A 53 -6.63 0.53 -9.67
CA ILE A 53 -5.30 0.35 -9.06
C ILE A 53 -4.48 -0.63 -9.88
N ASN A 54 -3.17 -0.52 -9.82
CA ASN A 54 -2.25 -1.45 -10.47
C ASN A 54 -2.48 -2.87 -9.94
N LYS A 55 -2.59 -3.85 -10.83
CA LYS A 55 -2.86 -5.24 -10.44
C LYS A 55 -1.65 -5.88 -9.77
N ILE A 56 -0.45 -5.42 -10.12
CA ILE A 56 0.83 -5.97 -9.68
C ILE A 56 1.54 -4.88 -8.89
N PHE A 57 1.97 -5.20 -7.67
CA PHE A 57 2.85 -4.35 -6.89
C PHE A 57 4.28 -4.87 -7.03
N SER A 58 5.21 -4.02 -7.49
CA SER A 58 6.60 -4.44 -7.63
C SER A 58 7.24 -4.60 -6.26
N PRO A 59 7.90 -5.74 -5.95
CA PRO A 59 8.61 -5.90 -4.69
C PRO A 59 9.71 -4.86 -4.45
N TYR A 60 10.25 -4.25 -5.52
CA TYR A 60 11.22 -3.15 -5.41
C TYR A 60 10.62 -1.87 -4.82
N ARG A 61 9.30 -1.69 -4.92
CA ARG A 61 8.57 -0.55 -4.31
C ARG A 61 8.35 -0.73 -2.82
N LEU A 62 8.58 -1.94 -2.29
CA LEU A 62 8.65 -2.17 -0.85
C LEU A 62 10.12 -2.14 -0.41
N GLN A 63 10.46 -1.14 0.38
CA GLN A 63 11.81 -0.98 0.93
C GLN A 63 11.81 -1.28 2.43
N LEU A 64 12.84 -2.01 2.86
CA LEU A 64 13.16 -2.19 4.28
C LEU A 64 14.03 -1.00 4.70
N VAL A 65 13.51 -0.13 5.56
CA VAL A 65 14.23 1.08 6.01
C VAL A 65 14.58 1.00 7.49
N LYS A 66 15.55 1.81 7.93
CA LYS A 66 16.03 1.82 9.32
C LYS A 66 16.45 0.43 9.82
N ILE A 67 17.07 -0.38 8.96
CA ILE A 67 17.42 -1.77 9.27
C ILE A 67 18.49 -1.81 10.37
N ARG A 68 18.25 -2.64 11.39
CA ARG A 68 19.18 -2.89 12.50
C ARG A 68 19.40 -4.38 12.71
N GLU A 69 20.64 -4.73 13.01
CA GLU A 69 21.06 -6.06 13.49
C GLU A 69 21.96 -5.86 14.70
N LYS A 70 21.41 -6.02 15.91
CA LYS A 70 22.07 -5.61 17.14
C LYS A 70 22.48 -4.13 17.05
N GLU A 71 23.77 -3.82 17.17
CA GLU A 71 24.33 -2.46 17.08
C GLU A 71 24.60 -2.02 15.63
N ASN A 72 24.57 -2.95 14.67
CA ASN A 72 24.85 -2.65 13.27
C ASN A 72 23.63 -2.02 12.60
N LYS A 73 23.86 -0.95 11.85
CA LYS A 73 22.86 -0.33 10.97
C LYS A 73 23.18 -0.68 9.52
N ILE A 74 22.15 -1.06 8.76
CA ILE A 74 22.25 -1.27 7.33
C ILE A 74 21.46 -0.14 6.67
N ASP A 75 22.17 0.81 6.07
CA ASP A 75 21.56 1.91 5.34
C ASP A 75 21.65 1.62 3.84
N TYR A 76 20.53 1.23 3.27
CA TYR A 76 20.40 1.00 1.85
C TYR A 76 18.96 1.27 1.42
N THR A 77 18.76 2.38 0.74
CA THR A 77 17.52 2.71 0.03
C THR A 77 17.84 2.84 -1.44
N ALA A 78 16.92 2.38 -2.29
CA ALA A 78 17.05 2.54 -3.73
C ALA A 78 16.14 3.68 -4.17
N ASP A 79 16.64 4.54 -5.05
CA ASP A 79 15.74 5.38 -5.82
C ASP A 79 15.07 4.49 -6.87
N VAL A 80 13.74 4.41 -6.81
CA VAL A 80 12.99 3.57 -7.74
C VAL A 80 12.28 4.54 -8.66
N ASP A 81 12.84 4.75 -9.83
CA ASP A 81 12.20 5.60 -10.82
C ASP A 81 11.07 4.85 -11.54
N CYS A 82 10.01 5.58 -11.89
CA CYS A 82 8.98 5.13 -12.80
C CYS A 82 9.16 5.82 -14.16
N PHE A 83 10.14 5.37 -14.96
CA PHE A 83 10.49 6.04 -16.22
C PHE A 83 9.49 5.82 -17.38
N THR A 84 8.67 4.77 -17.36
CA THR A 84 7.69 4.48 -18.42
C THR A 84 6.59 3.51 -17.95
N ASP A 85 5.30 3.89 -18.12
CA ASP A 85 4.09 3.08 -17.92
C ASP A 85 4.19 1.95 -16.87
N CYS A 86 4.47 2.30 -15.61
CA CYS A 86 4.55 1.32 -14.52
C CYS A 86 3.20 0.64 -14.24
N ILE A 87 2.10 1.28 -14.61
CA ILE A 87 0.74 0.76 -14.47
C ILE A 87 0.34 0.01 -15.75
N LYS A 88 0.85 -1.22 -15.90
CA LYS A 88 0.61 -2.06 -17.09
C LYS A 88 -0.75 -2.77 -17.07
N LYS A 89 -1.21 -3.19 -15.89
CA LYS A 89 -2.47 -3.93 -15.71
C LYS A 89 -3.20 -3.33 -14.51
N THR A 90 -4.51 -3.12 -14.63
CA THR A 90 -5.30 -2.55 -13.54
C THR A 90 -6.42 -3.48 -13.11
N VAL A 91 -6.81 -3.35 -11.84
CA VAL A 91 -8.08 -3.87 -11.30
C VAL A 91 -8.93 -2.69 -10.88
N LYS A 92 -10.25 -2.82 -11.03
CA LYS A 92 -11.21 -1.78 -10.62
C LYS A 92 -11.77 -2.16 -9.25
N LEU A 93 -11.64 -1.25 -8.29
CA LEU A 93 -12.26 -1.37 -6.97
C LEU A 93 -13.50 -0.48 -6.89
N LYS A 94 -14.65 -1.06 -6.58
CA LYS A 94 -15.84 -0.32 -6.17
C LYS A 94 -15.67 0.23 -4.75
N PRO A 95 -16.49 1.21 -4.34
CA PRO A 95 -16.53 1.65 -2.95
C PRO A 95 -16.67 0.47 -1.98
N GLY A 96 -15.80 0.42 -0.97
CA GLY A 96 -15.74 -0.64 0.04
C GLY A 96 -15.01 -1.92 -0.38
N GLU A 97 -14.64 -2.08 -1.66
CA GLU A 97 -13.85 -3.24 -2.10
C GLU A 97 -12.37 -3.07 -1.75
N SER A 98 -11.72 -4.19 -1.45
CA SER A 98 -10.29 -4.26 -1.14
C SER A 98 -9.55 -5.19 -2.11
N TYR A 99 -8.30 -4.85 -2.39
CA TYR A 99 -7.35 -5.70 -3.09
C TYR A 99 -6.13 -5.95 -2.22
N ARG A 100 -5.61 -7.18 -2.23
CA ARG A 100 -4.45 -7.55 -1.43
C ARG A 100 -3.28 -7.92 -2.35
N TYR A 101 -2.14 -7.31 -2.09
CA TYR A 101 -0.85 -7.71 -2.64
C TYR A 101 -0.11 -8.59 -1.64
N THR A 102 0.53 -9.63 -2.15
CA THR A 102 1.47 -10.47 -1.40
C THR A 102 2.86 -10.19 -1.95
N ILE A 103 3.73 -9.64 -1.11
CA ILE A 103 5.05 -9.15 -1.50
C ILE A 103 6.10 -10.04 -0.80
N PRO A 104 6.84 -10.88 -1.54
CA PRO A 104 7.89 -11.69 -0.96
C PRO A 104 9.04 -10.80 -0.47
N ILE A 105 9.40 -10.88 0.81
CA ILE A 105 10.51 -10.10 1.37
C ILE A 105 11.82 -10.39 0.63
N ARG A 106 11.99 -11.62 0.14
CA ARG A 106 13.18 -12.06 -0.61
C ARG A 106 13.42 -11.30 -1.92
N GLU A 107 12.37 -10.68 -2.45
CA GLU A 107 12.39 -9.92 -3.70
C GLU A 107 12.59 -8.41 -3.46
N THR A 108 12.67 -7.98 -2.19
CA THR A 108 13.05 -6.61 -1.84
C THR A 108 14.57 -6.42 -2.03
N ILE A 109 14.98 -5.22 -2.42
CA ILE A 109 16.39 -4.97 -2.77
C ILE A 109 17.33 -5.11 -1.56
N GLN A 110 16.84 -4.79 -0.35
CA GLN A 110 17.60 -4.91 0.89
C GLN A 110 17.82 -6.36 1.32
N TYR A 111 16.97 -7.30 0.90
CA TYR A 111 17.06 -8.69 1.35
C TYR A 111 18.38 -9.36 1.00
N ALA A 112 18.98 -8.98 -0.14
CA ALA A 112 20.29 -9.46 -0.57
C ALA A 112 21.42 -9.07 0.38
N LYS A 113 21.24 -8.01 1.19
CA LYS A 113 22.22 -7.54 2.19
C LYS A 113 22.06 -8.24 3.55
N LEU A 114 20.95 -8.95 3.76
CA LEU A 114 20.70 -9.68 5.00
C LEU A 114 21.44 -11.02 4.98
N MET A 115 22.04 -11.40 6.10
CA MET A 115 22.73 -12.69 6.28
C MET A 115 21.77 -13.74 6.87
N ASN A 116 21.93 -15.00 6.46
CA ASN A 116 21.16 -16.11 7.01
C ASN A 116 21.46 -16.32 8.50
N GLY A 117 20.46 -16.75 9.26
CA GLY A 117 20.56 -17.02 10.69
C GLY A 117 20.56 -15.77 11.57
N ARG A 118 20.36 -14.57 11.00
CA ARG A 118 20.36 -13.31 11.75
C ARG A 118 18.96 -12.73 11.88
N THR A 119 18.74 -12.04 13.00
CA THR A 119 17.50 -11.31 13.30
C THR A 119 17.71 -9.83 13.05
N TYR A 120 16.78 -9.26 12.30
CA TYR A 120 16.77 -7.86 11.90
C TYR A 120 15.52 -7.17 12.44
N SER A 121 15.66 -5.90 12.81
CA SER A 121 14.52 -4.99 12.94
C SER A 121 14.54 -3.96 11.81
N PHE A 122 13.38 -3.61 11.28
CA PHE A 122 13.26 -2.61 10.21
C PHE A 122 11.85 -2.04 10.16
N HIS A 123 11.69 -0.97 9.41
CA HIS A 123 10.39 -0.37 9.09
C HIS A 123 10.07 -0.62 7.61
N LEU A 124 8.78 -0.72 7.29
CA LEU A 124 8.32 -0.92 5.92
C LEU A 124 8.03 0.43 5.27
N PHE A 125 8.70 0.73 4.18
CA PHE A 125 8.38 1.87 3.33
C PHE A 125 7.79 1.37 2.01
N PHE A 126 6.61 1.87 1.67
CA PHE A 126 5.94 1.57 0.42
C PHE A 126 5.98 2.79 -0.48
N ASP A 127 6.67 2.68 -1.61
CA ASP A 127 6.57 3.65 -2.69
C ASP A 127 5.29 3.36 -3.50
N LEU A 128 4.42 4.37 -3.59
CA LEU A 128 3.07 4.24 -4.14
C LEU A 128 2.90 4.96 -5.49
N VAL A 129 4.00 5.41 -6.11
CA VAL A 129 3.99 6.21 -7.35
C VAL A 129 3.21 5.55 -8.49
N ASP A 130 3.16 4.23 -8.53
CA ASP A 130 2.47 3.43 -9.55
C ASP A 130 1.26 2.66 -8.99
N LEU A 131 0.73 3.05 -7.83
CA LEU A 131 -0.43 2.38 -7.25
C LEU A 131 -1.71 2.63 -8.05
N THR A 132 -1.94 3.88 -8.48
CA THR A 132 -3.15 4.31 -9.20
C THR A 132 -2.80 5.42 -10.17
N PRO A 133 -3.38 5.45 -11.39
CA PRO A 133 -3.21 6.57 -12.31
C PRO A 133 -4.11 7.76 -11.93
N GLU A 134 -5.00 7.58 -10.97
CA GLU A 134 -5.95 8.60 -10.50
C GLU A 134 -5.36 9.36 -9.31
N ASP A 135 -5.60 10.67 -9.26
CA ASP A 135 -5.30 11.49 -8.08
C ASP A 135 -6.23 11.13 -6.93
N CYS A 136 -5.69 10.44 -5.93
CA CYS A 136 -6.42 9.86 -4.82
C CYS A 136 -5.76 10.25 -3.51
N ASN A 137 -6.58 10.62 -2.52
CA ASN A 137 -6.09 10.74 -1.16
C ASN A 137 -5.75 9.34 -0.62
N VAL A 138 -4.50 9.14 -0.20
CA VAL A 138 -3.98 7.87 0.28
C VAL A 138 -3.61 7.98 1.76
N TYR A 139 -4.10 7.07 2.60
CA TYR A 139 -3.82 7.09 4.04
C TYR A 139 -3.84 5.68 4.65
N GLY A 140 -3.47 5.55 5.94
CA GLY A 140 -3.70 4.34 6.75
C GLY A 140 -2.47 3.49 7.02
N LEU A 141 -1.39 3.65 6.24
CA LEU A 141 -0.13 2.97 6.53
C LEU A 141 0.42 3.42 7.90
N THR A 142 0.73 2.45 8.75
CA THR A 142 1.34 2.70 10.06
C THR A 142 2.84 2.43 10.01
N ASP A 143 3.65 3.37 10.49
CA ASP A 143 5.08 3.16 10.68
C ASP A 143 5.31 2.35 11.96
N LYS A 144 5.56 1.05 11.81
CA LYS A 144 5.84 0.13 12.93
C LYS A 144 7.13 -0.63 12.67
N GLU A 145 7.91 -0.83 13.73
CA GLU A 145 9.07 -1.71 13.68
C GLU A 145 8.62 -3.16 13.51
N VAL A 146 9.28 -3.85 12.58
CA VAL A 146 9.06 -5.25 12.23
C VAL A 146 10.32 -6.01 12.57
N VAL A 147 10.18 -7.16 13.22
CA VAL A 147 11.28 -8.08 13.52
C VAL A 147 11.20 -9.30 12.61
N TYR A 148 12.33 -9.69 12.03
CA TYR A 148 12.41 -10.81 11.10
C TYR A 148 13.74 -11.55 11.24
N THR A 149 13.68 -12.87 11.39
CA THR A 149 14.87 -13.73 11.32
C THR A 149 14.98 -14.33 9.93
N LYS A 150 16.06 -13.99 9.22
CA LYS A 150 16.32 -14.56 7.90
C LYS A 150 16.74 -16.02 8.03
N VAL A 151 15.86 -16.92 7.60
CA VAL A 151 16.17 -18.35 7.49
C VAL A 151 16.66 -18.65 6.08
N SER A 152 17.55 -19.64 5.96
CA SER A 152 17.95 -20.15 4.64
C SER A 152 16.70 -20.62 3.89
N PRO A 153 16.56 -20.35 2.58
CA PRO A 153 15.50 -20.95 1.78
C PRO A 153 15.60 -22.47 1.91
N GLN A 154 14.48 -23.14 2.18
CA GLN A 154 14.35 -24.58 1.91
C GLN A 154 14.35 -24.81 0.40
#